data_AF-A0A8R1W6P1-F1
#
_entry.id   AF-A0A8R1W6P1-F1
#
_cell.length_a   1.000
_cell.length_b   1.000
_cell.length_c   1.000
_cell.angle_alpha   90.00
_cell.angle_beta   90.00
_cell.angle_gamma   90.00
#
_symmetry.space_group_name_H-M   'P 1'
#
loop_
_entity.id
_entity.type
_entity.pdbx_description
1 polymer ?
#
loop_
_entity_poly.entity_id
_entity_poly.type
_entity_poly.pdbx_seq_one_letter_code
_entity_poly.pdbx_strand_id
1 'polypeptide(L)'
;MKENVDWLKTVIIFPDSVYDNTYTRNDKNDLSNNKVDKSRGRPVLSFDLSSDRSKRRKCQNLYNASCLSELIQTTTLALRRHGIEDAAKLVKEITHTTPTRGKKIRETWKNQQLKNEPTALSTDEALSLIISASLSKSQYNLLRKSAKHHHFDLYPSYHKIIAAKTETYPI
;
A
#
# COMPACT_ATOMS: atom_id res chain seq x y z
N MET A 1 -11.10 63.47 17.71
CA MET A 1 -10.61 63.01 16.40
C MET A 1 -11.83 62.79 15.52
N LYS A 2 -11.95 63.45 14.37
CA LYS A 2 -13.06 63.18 13.44
C LYS A 2 -12.77 61.87 12.71
N GLU A 3 -13.64 60.88 12.85
CA GLU A 3 -13.52 59.61 12.13
C GLU A 3 -13.75 59.87 10.64
N ASN A 4 -12.81 59.43 9.80
CA ASN A 4 -12.87 59.57 8.35
C ASN A 4 -13.74 58.43 7.78
N VAL A 5 -15.06 58.61 7.87
CA VAL A 5 -16.07 57.63 7.42
C VAL A 5 -16.46 57.84 5.94
N ASP A 6 -15.87 58.82 5.26
CA ASP A 6 -16.29 59.25 3.92
C ASP A 6 -16.08 58.18 2.85
N TRP A 7 -15.08 57.31 3.01
CA TRP A 7 -14.82 56.22 2.07
C TRP A 7 -15.95 55.16 2.04
N LEU A 8 -16.67 54.97 3.15
CA LEU A 8 -17.81 54.03 3.23
C LEU A 8 -19.06 54.55 2.50
N LYS A 9 -19.14 55.85 2.22
CA LYS A 9 -20.25 56.47 1.49
C LYS A 9 -19.98 56.59 -0.01
N THR A 10 -18.81 56.19 -0.48
CA THR A 10 -18.48 56.24 -1.90
C THR A 10 -19.15 55.07 -2.63
N VAL A 11 -20.08 55.40 -3.53
CA VAL A 11 -20.67 54.41 -4.45
C VAL A 11 -19.65 54.16 -5.55
N ILE A 12 -18.94 53.03 -5.46
CA ILE A 12 -17.97 52.62 -6.47
C ILE A 12 -18.74 52.01 -7.64
N ILE A 13 -18.79 52.71 -8.76
CA ILE A 13 -19.38 52.24 -10.02
C ILE A 13 -18.24 51.77 -10.91
N PHE A 14 -18.28 50.49 -11.31
CA PHE A 14 -17.32 49.94 -12.25
C PHE A 14 -17.81 50.14 -13.70
N PRO A 15 -16.90 50.35 -14.66
CA PRO A 15 -17.26 50.49 -16.07
C PRO A 15 -17.90 49.19 -16.61
N ASP A 16 -18.84 49.34 -17.55
CA ASP A 16 -19.66 48.25 -18.10
C ASP A 16 -18.84 47.08 -18.68
N SER A 17 -17.61 47.35 -19.13
CA SER A 17 -16.66 46.33 -19.60
C SER A 17 -16.27 45.27 -18.54
N VAL A 18 -16.45 45.57 -17.25
CA VAL A 18 -16.25 44.60 -16.16
C VAL A 18 -17.42 43.60 -16.10
N TYR A 19 -18.60 44.02 -16.54
CA TYR A 19 -19.81 43.22 -16.57
C TYR A 19 -20.04 42.51 -17.91
N ASP A 20 -19.37 42.96 -18.98
CA ASP A 20 -19.37 42.31 -20.29
C ASP A 20 -18.58 40.99 -20.26
N ASN A 21 -19.24 39.93 -19.80
CA ASN A 21 -18.75 38.57 -19.89
C ASN A 21 -18.89 38.03 -21.33
N THR A 22 -18.14 38.60 -22.27
CA THR A 22 -18.08 38.14 -23.67
C THR A 22 -16.93 37.18 -23.89
N TYR A 23 -16.99 36.01 -23.23
CA TYR A 23 -16.33 34.81 -23.73
C TYR A 23 -17.30 34.00 -24.59
N THR A 24 -17.60 34.50 -25.78
CA THR A 24 -18.18 33.71 -26.87
C THR A 24 -17.09 32.79 -27.43
N ARG A 25 -16.99 31.58 -26.86
CA ARG A 25 -16.13 30.53 -27.40
C ARG A 25 -16.81 29.91 -28.63
N ASN A 26 -16.46 30.44 -29.80
CA ASN A 26 -16.57 29.71 -31.06
C ASN A 26 -15.63 28.51 -30.98
N ASP A 27 -16.17 27.29 -30.87
CA ASP A 27 -15.46 26.06 -31.25
C ASP A 27 -16.49 25.09 -31.85
N LYS A 28 -16.40 24.93 -33.17
CA LYS A 28 -17.05 23.84 -33.91
C LYS A 28 -16.24 22.57 -33.69
N ASN A 29 -16.96 21.45 -33.62
CA ASN A 29 -16.51 20.06 -33.79
C ASN A 29 -15.67 19.45 -32.67
N ASP A 30 -16.33 18.67 -31.80
CA ASP A 30 -15.88 17.31 -31.53
C ASP A 30 -17.03 16.46 -30.97
N LEU A 31 -17.47 15.49 -31.78
CA LEU A 31 -18.32 14.39 -31.31
C LEU A 31 -17.43 13.38 -30.58
N SER A 32 -17.40 13.41 -29.25
CA SER A 32 -17.30 12.19 -28.47
C SER A 32 -18.02 12.35 -27.14
N ASN A 33 -18.91 11.40 -26.88
CA ASN A 33 -19.83 11.39 -25.75
C ASN A 33 -19.08 11.29 -24.40
N ASN A 34 -19.07 12.38 -23.65
CA ASN A 34 -19.26 12.39 -22.20
C ASN A 34 -19.56 13.85 -21.80
N LYS A 35 -20.85 14.17 -21.57
CA LYS A 35 -21.26 15.45 -20.99
C LYS A 35 -20.71 15.53 -19.57
N VAL A 36 -19.51 16.07 -19.42
CA VAL A 36 -19.07 16.64 -18.15
C VAL A 36 -19.75 18.00 -18.08
N ASP A 37 -20.81 18.08 -17.27
CA ASP A 37 -21.44 19.35 -16.97
C ASP A 37 -20.35 20.34 -16.56
N LYS A 38 -20.28 21.50 -17.24
CA LYS A 38 -19.38 22.61 -16.89
C LYS A 38 -19.86 23.24 -15.59
N SER A 39 -19.81 22.49 -14.49
CA SER A 39 -20.07 23.01 -13.15
C SER A 39 -18.98 24.03 -12.84
N ARG A 40 -19.40 25.22 -12.43
CA ARG A 40 -18.48 26.24 -11.94
C ARG A 40 -17.77 25.68 -10.70
N GLY A 41 -16.43 25.64 -10.70
CA GLY A 41 -15.66 25.18 -9.55
C GLY A 41 -14.38 24.41 -9.89
N ARG A 42 -13.77 23.80 -8.87
CA ARG A 42 -12.57 22.97 -9.00
C ARG A 42 -12.87 21.73 -9.87
N PRO A 43 -12.02 21.38 -10.84
CA PRO A 43 -12.22 20.19 -11.66
C PRO A 43 -12.31 18.92 -10.81
N VAL A 44 -13.30 18.09 -11.11
CA VAL A 44 -13.53 16.81 -10.42
C VAL A 44 -12.62 15.75 -11.05
N LEU A 45 -11.72 15.19 -10.24
CA LEU A 45 -10.88 14.07 -10.65
C LEU A 45 -11.70 12.76 -10.71
N SER A 46 -11.32 11.85 -11.60
CA SER A 46 -11.86 10.49 -11.66
C SER A 46 -11.61 9.73 -10.35
N PHE A 47 -12.33 8.64 -10.10
CA PHE A 47 -12.17 7.87 -8.87
C PHE A 47 -10.72 7.37 -8.71
N ASP A 48 -10.14 6.80 -9.76
CA ASP A 48 -8.81 6.17 -9.71
C ASP A 48 -7.68 7.17 -9.42
N LEU A 49 -7.75 8.36 -10.02
CA LEU A 49 -6.77 9.44 -9.87
C LEU A 49 -6.96 10.26 -8.59
N SER A 50 -8.02 10.01 -7.83
CA SER A 50 -8.29 10.73 -6.57
C SER A 50 -7.41 10.24 -5.43
N SER A 51 -7.10 11.14 -4.49
CA SER A 51 -6.47 10.77 -3.21
C SER A 51 -7.38 9.88 -2.36
N ASP A 52 -6.80 9.08 -1.46
CA ASP A 52 -7.55 8.14 -0.61
C ASP A 52 -8.64 8.82 0.23
N ARG A 53 -8.36 10.02 0.76
CA ARG A 53 -9.37 10.82 1.51
C ARG A 53 -10.57 11.15 0.62
N SER A 54 -10.31 11.50 -0.63
CA SER A 54 -11.35 11.83 -1.61
C SER A 54 -12.13 10.59 -2.03
N LYS A 55 -11.46 9.43 -2.21
CA LYS A 55 -12.10 8.14 -2.49
C LYS A 55 -13.04 7.72 -1.36
N ARG A 56 -12.62 7.82 -0.09
CA ARG A 56 -13.48 7.54 1.08
C ARG A 56 -14.71 8.44 1.10
N ARG A 57 -14.55 9.76 0.88
CA ARG A 57 -15.67 10.69 0.82
C ARG A 57 -16.64 10.36 -0.32
N LYS A 58 -16.14 9.99 -1.49
CA LYS A 58 -16.97 9.56 -2.63
C LYS A 58 -17.76 8.27 -2.30
N CYS A 59 -17.13 7.31 -1.64
CA CYS A 59 -17.79 6.06 -1.23
C CYS A 59 -18.74 6.23 -0.03
N GLN A 60 -18.67 7.33 0.72
CA GLN A 60 -19.46 7.54 1.94
C GLN A 60 -20.97 7.42 1.69
N ASN A 61 -21.44 7.98 0.58
CA ASN A 61 -22.86 7.94 0.21
C ASN A 61 -23.32 6.49 -0.03
N LEU A 62 -22.50 5.70 -0.74
CA LEU A 62 -22.78 4.29 -1.01
C LEU A 62 -22.75 3.44 0.26
N TYR A 63 -21.78 3.71 1.14
CA TYR A 63 -21.63 3.03 2.43
C TYR A 63 -22.82 3.31 3.35
N ASN A 64 -23.29 4.55 3.43
CA ASN A 64 -24.41 4.92 4.28
C ASN A 64 -25.75 4.36 3.75
N ALA A 65 -25.88 4.18 2.44
CA ALA A 65 -27.12 3.74 1.80
C ALA A 65 -27.31 2.21 1.79
N SER A 66 -26.23 1.43 1.94
CA SER A 66 -26.26 -0.02 1.71
C SER A 66 -25.91 -0.80 2.99
N CYS A 67 -26.45 -2.00 3.13
CA CYS A 67 -26.05 -2.90 4.22
C CYS A 67 -24.70 -3.57 3.95
N LEU A 68 -23.96 -3.94 5.01
CA LEU A 68 -22.68 -4.64 4.90
C LEU A 68 -22.79 -5.95 4.08
N SER A 69 -23.86 -6.72 4.27
CA SER A 69 -24.09 -7.97 3.53
C SER A 69 -24.23 -7.73 2.03
N GLU A 70 -24.96 -6.69 1.64
CA GLU A 70 -25.14 -6.28 0.24
C GLU A 70 -23.81 -5.81 -0.36
N LEU A 71 -23.01 -5.05 0.40
CA LEU A 71 -21.68 -4.61 -0.03
C LEU A 71 -20.75 -5.80 -0.26
N ILE A 72 -20.78 -6.81 0.61
CA ILE A 72 -20.00 -8.05 0.43
C ILE A 72 -20.46 -8.81 -0.81
N GLN A 73 -21.78 -8.98 -0.99
CA GLN A 73 -22.34 -9.73 -2.12
C GLN A 73 -22.11 -9.03 -3.46
N THR A 74 -22.24 -7.71 -3.50
CA THR A 74 -21.95 -6.90 -4.69
C THR A 74 -20.46 -6.90 -5.04
N THR A 75 -19.59 -6.81 -4.04
CA THR A 75 -18.14 -6.91 -4.24
C THR A 75 -17.75 -8.26 -4.82
N THR A 76 -18.24 -9.37 -4.25
CA THR A 76 -17.97 -10.71 -4.79
C THR A 76 -18.49 -10.87 -6.22
N LEU A 77 -19.68 -10.35 -6.52
CA LEU A 77 -20.23 -10.35 -7.88
C LEU A 77 -19.37 -9.53 -8.86
N ALA A 78 -18.96 -8.33 -8.47
CA ALA A 78 -18.10 -7.49 -9.28
C ALA A 78 -16.76 -8.17 -9.59
N LEU A 79 -16.11 -8.77 -8.59
CA LEU A 79 -14.85 -9.50 -8.76
C LEU A 79 -14.99 -10.66 -9.76
N ARG A 80 -16.10 -11.44 -9.69
CA ARG A 80 -16.38 -12.50 -10.66
C ARG A 80 -16.60 -11.96 -12.08
N ARG A 81 -17.34 -10.87 -12.22
CA ARG A 81 -17.59 -10.23 -13.53
C ARG A 81 -16.29 -9.73 -14.17
N HIS A 82 -15.33 -9.31 -13.36
CA HIS A 82 -13.99 -8.92 -13.82
C HIS A 82 -13.02 -10.11 -13.98
N GLY A 83 -13.47 -11.36 -13.78
CA GLY A 83 -12.64 -12.57 -13.92
C GLY A 83 -11.68 -12.83 -12.76
N ILE A 84 -11.77 -12.07 -11.67
CA ILE A 84 -10.90 -12.21 -10.49
C ILE A 84 -11.52 -13.21 -9.50
N GLU A 85 -11.62 -14.47 -9.93
CA GLU A 85 -12.37 -15.51 -9.21
C GLU A 85 -11.77 -15.82 -7.83
N ASP A 86 -10.43 -15.86 -7.72
CA ASP A 86 -9.77 -16.20 -6.45
C ASP A 86 -9.96 -15.11 -5.40
N ALA A 87 -9.97 -13.84 -5.79
CA ALA A 87 -10.31 -12.75 -4.87
C ALA A 87 -11.77 -12.85 -4.41
N ALA A 88 -12.70 -13.20 -5.30
CA ALA A 88 -14.09 -13.39 -4.95
C ALA A 88 -14.28 -14.54 -3.94
N LYS A 89 -13.56 -15.66 -4.14
CA LYS A 89 -13.54 -16.79 -3.19
C LYS A 89 -12.98 -16.37 -1.82
N LEU A 90 -11.87 -15.62 -1.81
CA LEU A 90 -11.27 -15.14 -0.55
C LEU A 90 -12.20 -14.21 0.22
N VAL A 91 -12.82 -13.24 -0.45
CA VAL A 91 -13.81 -12.36 0.19
C VAL A 91 -14.94 -13.21 0.79
N LYS A 92 -15.45 -14.19 0.05
CA LYS A 92 -16.51 -15.09 0.54
C LYS A 92 -16.07 -15.92 1.75
N GLU A 93 -14.85 -16.47 1.73
CA GLU A 93 -14.32 -17.25 2.86
C GLU A 93 -14.14 -16.39 4.12
N ILE A 94 -13.60 -15.17 3.96
CA ILE A 94 -13.33 -14.28 5.09
C ILE A 94 -14.63 -13.78 5.73
N THR A 95 -15.69 -13.58 4.94
CA THR A 95 -16.94 -13.00 5.43
C THR A 95 -17.96 -14.03 5.92
N HIS A 96 -18.07 -15.20 5.29
CA HIS A 96 -19.18 -16.14 5.57
C HIS A 96 -18.88 -17.23 6.60
N THR A 97 -17.62 -17.65 6.80
CA THR A 97 -17.36 -18.86 7.60
C THR A 97 -17.24 -18.58 9.10
N THR A 98 -16.26 -17.77 9.50
CA THR A 98 -15.96 -17.45 10.91
C THR A 98 -15.20 -16.14 11.00
N PRO A 99 -15.40 -15.33 12.07
CA PRO A 99 -14.71 -14.05 12.23
C PRO A 99 -13.17 -14.20 12.37
N THR A 100 -12.69 -15.40 12.71
CA THR A 100 -11.25 -15.70 12.86
C THR A 100 -10.60 -16.23 11.58
N ARG A 101 -11.38 -16.55 10.54
CA ARG A 101 -10.86 -17.14 9.29
C ARG A 101 -9.82 -16.25 8.62
N GLY A 102 -10.12 -14.95 8.48
CA GLY A 102 -9.18 -13.99 7.89
C GLY A 102 -7.85 -13.91 8.65
N LYS A 103 -7.88 -14.00 9.99
CA LYS A 103 -6.67 -14.05 10.82
C LYS A 103 -5.83 -15.30 10.53
N LYS A 104 -6.47 -16.48 10.48
CA LYS A 104 -5.79 -17.74 10.14
C LYS A 104 -5.12 -17.71 8.78
N ILE A 105 -5.82 -17.22 7.74
CA ILE A 105 -5.27 -17.09 6.39
C ILE A 105 -4.00 -16.23 6.43
N ARG A 106 -4.06 -15.06 7.09
CA ARG A 106 -2.92 -14.15 7.23
C ARG A 106 -1.73 -14.79 7.96
N GLU A 107 -1.99 -15.50 9.05
CA GLU A 107 -0.95 -16.18 9.83
C GLU A 107 -0.29 -17.31 9.03
N THR A 108 -1.09 -18.13 8.34
CA THR A 108 -0.55 -19.21 7.50
C THR A 108 0.33 -18.67 6.37
N TRP A 109 -0.07 -17.58 5.72
CA TRP A 109 0.73 -16.94 4.67
C TRP A 109 2.05 -16.37 5.22
N LYS A 110 2.00 -15.67 6.36
CA LYS A 110 3.21 -15.18 7.03
C LYS A 110 4.14 -16.31 7.44
N ASN A 111 3.60 -17.39 8.00
CA ASN A 111 4.39 -18.54 8.41
C ASN A 111 5.01 -19.27 7.21
N GLN A 112 4.32 -19.33 6.08
CA GLN A 112 4.88 -19.87 4.83
C GLN A 112 6.02 -19.00 4.31
N GLN A 113 5.88 -17.67 4.34
CA GLN A 113 6.99 -16.78 4.01
C GLN A 113 8.18 -17.04 4.92
N LEU A 114 7.98 -17.10 6.24
CA LEU A 114 9.05 -17.38 7.19
C LEU A 114 9.70 -18.76 7.02
N LYS A 115 8.94 -19.79 6.62
CA LYS A 115 9.48 -21.13 6.31
C LYS A 115 10.34 -21.15 5.05
N ASN A 116 10.03 -20.28 4.10
CA ASN A 116 10.76 -20.19 2.84
C ASN A 116 11.99 -19.29 2.96
N GLU A 117 12.08 -18.46 4.00
CA GLU A 117 13.31 -17.74 4.31
C GLU A 117 14.39 -18.76 4.74
N PRO A 118 15.60 -18.68 4.16
CA PRO A 118 16.71 -19.55 4.52
C PRO A 118 17.02 -19.37 6.01
N THR A 119 16.73 -20.39 6.81
CA THR A 119 17.09 -20.39 8.23
C THR A 119 18.60 -20.34 8.34
N ALA A 120 19.11 -19.28 8.96
CA ALA A 120 20.53 -19.18 9.27
C ALA A 120 20.96 -20.37 10.12
N LEU A 121 22.12 -20.93 9.80
CA LEU A 121 22.76 -22.02 10.51
C LEU A 121 22.98 -21.61 11.97
N SER A 122 22.69 -22.51 12.90
CA SER A 122 22.98 -22.27 14.31
C SER A 122 24.48 -22.07 14.53
N THR A 123 24.86 -21.37 15.60
CA THR A 123 26.28 -21.14 15.93
C THR A 123 27.03 -22.45 16.18
N ASP A 124 26.36 -23.42 16.79
CA ASP A 124 26.92 -24.74 17.08
C ASP A 124 27.04 -25.60 15.82
N GLU A 125 26.01 -25.59 14.96
CA GLU A 125 26.06 -26.24 13.64
C GLU A 125 27.18 -25.66 12.77
N ALA A 126 27.37 -24.33 12.79
CA ALA A 126 28.46 -23.67 12.08
C ALA A 126 29.85 -24.03 12.64
N LEU A 127 29.97 -24.16 13.97
CA LEU A 127 31.19 -24.61 14.62
C LEU A 127 31.51 -26.07 14.24
N SER A 128 30.51 -26.95 14.29
CA SER A 128 30.60 -28.35 13.87
C SER A 128 31.01 -28.47 12.40
N LEU A 129 30.47 -27.63 11.51
CA LEU A 129 30.86 -27.59 10.10
C LEU A 129 32.33 -27.20 9.92
N ILE A 130 32.81 -26.19 10.65
CA ILE A 130 34.21 -25.75 10.60
C ILE A 130 35.14 -26.89 11.02
N ILE A 131 34.80 -27.61 12.09
CA ILE A 131 35.59 -28.73 12.60
C ILE A 131 35.56 -29.90 11.61
N SER A 132 34.37 -30.32 11.18
CA SER A 132 34.17 -31.48 10.30
C SER A 132 34.84 -31.30 8.95
N ALA A 133 34.79 -30.10 8.37
CA ALA A 133 35.41 -29.79 7.09
C ALA A 133 36.83 -29.19 7.22
N SER A 134 37.38 -29.12 8.44
CA SER A 134 38.70 -28.55 8.74
C SER A 134 38.93 -27.16 8.11
N LEU A 135 37.91 -26.30 8.17
CA LEU A 135 37.93 -24.98 7.54
C LEU A 135 38.78 -24.01 8.35
N SER A 136 39.65 -23.28 7.66
CA SER A 136 40.28 -22.08 8.23
C SER A 136 39.30 -20.90 8.32
N LYS A 137 39.64 -19.92 9.17
CA LYS A 137 38.86 -18.67 9.31
C LYS A 137 38.63 -17.96 7.97
N SER A 138 39.63 -17.92 7.09
CA SER A 138 39.53 -17.24 5.79
C SER A 138 38.58 -17.99 4.85
N GLN A 139 38.66 -19.33 4.79
CA GLN A 139 37.75 -20.17 4.01
C GLN A 139 36.31 -20.05 4.47
N TYR A 140 36.06 -20.08 5.79
CA TYR A 140 34.72 -19.87 6.34
C TYR A 140 34.16 -18.48 5.96
N ASN A 141 34.98 -17.43 6.08
CA ASN A 141 34.55 -16.09 5.69
C ASN A 141 34.32 -15.96 4.19
N LEU A 142 35.06 -16.70 3.35
CA LEU A 142 34.82 -16.77 1.91
C LEU A 142 33.45 -17.40 1.61
N LEU A 143 33.13 -18.55 2.22
CA LEU A 143 31.82 -19.20 2.10
C LEU A 143 30.68 -18.28 2.57
N ARG A 144 30.88 -17.55 3.67
CA ARG A 144 29.91 -16.58 4.16
C ARG A 144 29.69 -15.42 3.19
N LYS A 145 30.78 -14.91 2.58
CA LYS A 145 30.69 -13.83 1.59
C LYS A 145 29.98 -14.30 0.32
N SER A 146 30.27 -15.50 -0.17
CA SER A 146 29.60 -16.05 -1.35
C SER A 146 28.11 -16.26 -1.09
N ALA A 147 27.71 -16.83 0.05
CA ALA A 147 26.30 -16.98 0.42
C ALA A 147 25.55 -15.63 0.44
N LYS A 148 26.15 -14.60 1.06
CA LYS A 148 25.58 -13.25 1.10
C LYS A 148 25.45 -12.61 -0.28
N HIS A 149 26.41 -12.85 -1.17
CA HIS A 149 26.34 -12.38 -2.55
C HIS A 149 25.12 -12.97 -3.28
N HIS A 150 24.75 -14.21 -2.95
CA HIS A 150 23.52 -14.85 -3.44
C HIS A 150 22.27 -14.51 -2.61
N HIS A 151 22.31 -13.48 -1.77
CA HIS A 151 21.21 -13.03 -0.90
C HIS A 151 20.77 -14.05 0.16
N PHE A 152 21.62 -15.03 0.47
CA PHE A 152 21.41 -15.99 1.56
C PHE A 152 22.27 -15.62 2.77
N ASP A 153 21.66 -15.23 3.89
CA ASP A 153 22.38 -15.05 5.16
C ASP A 153 22.45 -16.36 5.97
N LEU A 154 22.97 -17.40 5.32
CA LEU A 154 23.01 -18.75 5.88
C LEU A 154 24.02 -18.89 7.03
N TYR A 155 25.21 -18.29 6.91
CA TYR A 155 26.32 -18.53 7.82
C TYR A 155 26.45 -17.46 8.91
N PRO A 156 26.48 -17.83 10.21
CA PRO A 156 26.67 -16.86 11.29
C PRO A 156 28.05 -16.18 11.21
N SER A 157 28.19 -15.02 11.84
CA SER A 157 29.49 -14.32 11.87
C SER A 157 30.52 -15.12 12.68
N TYR A 158 31.79 -15.04 12.26
CA TYR A 158 32.87 -15.75 12.95
C TYR A 158 33.01 -15.38 14.43
N HIS A 159 32.67 -14.14 14.82
CA HIS A 159 32.65 -13.72 16.23
C HIS A 159 31.69 -14.54 17.09
N LYS A 160 30.50 -14.88 16.57
CA LYS A 160 29.54 -15.73 17.29
C LYS A 160 30.07 -17.16 17.47
N ILE A 161 30.81 -17.65 16.48
CA ILE A 161 31.43 -18.98 16.52
C ILE A 161 32.57 -19.03 17.55
N ILE A 162 33.36 -17.95 17.67
CA ILE A 162 34.38 -17.87 18.72
C ILE A 162 33.75 -17.97 20.10
N ALA A 163 32.63 -17.28 20.34
CA ALA A 163 31.92 -17.36 21.61
C ALA A 163 31.45 -18.80 21.93
N ALA A 164 30.83 -19.48 20.95
CA ALA A 164 30.45 -20.88 21.10
C ALA A 164 31.67 -21.78 21.35
N LYS A 165 32.78 -21.52 20.66
CA LYS A 165 34.03 -22.25 20.84
C LYS A 165 34.56 -22.11 22.27
N THR A 166 34.53 -20.91 22.84
CA THR A 166 34.97 -20.67 24.23
C THR A 166 34.09 -21.36 25.26
N GLU A 167 32.78 -21.46 25.01
CA GLU A 167 31.83 -22.15 25.91
C GLU A 167 32.06 -23.67 25.94
N THR A 168 32.50 -24.26 24.82
CA THR A 168 32.70 -25.72 24.70
C THR A 168 34.00 -26.26 25.29
N TYR A 169 34.95 -25.40 25.66
CA TYR A 169 36.19 -25.85 26.28
C TYR A 169 35.98 -26.15 27.77
N PRO A 170 36.43 -27.31 28.28
CA PRO A 170 36.46 -27.55 29.71
C PRO A 170 37.40 -26.53 30.38
N ILE A 171 36.98 -26.05 31.55
CA ILE A 171 37.74 -25.13 32.42
C ILE A 171 38.92 -25.88 33.06
#